data_AF-G3PS06-F1
#
_entry.id   AF-G3PS06-F1
#
_cell.length_a   1.000
_cell.length_b   1.000
_cell.length_c   1.000
_cell.angle_alpha   90.00
_cell.angle_beta   90.00
_cell.angle_gamma   90.00
#
_symmetry.space_group_name_H-M   'P 1'
#
loop_
_entity.id
_entity.type
_entity.pdbx_description
1 polymer ?
#
loop_
_entity_poly.entity_id
_entity_poly.type
_entity_poly.pdbx_seq_one_letter_code
_entity_poly.pdbx_strand_id
1 'polypeptide(L)'
;GCLSWLETTCTAQASTRWWVASCLRYHYGRILKECKQFTAAHNDDSSGNAVPLSTPSPQLKLLCGADFLESFKIPGLWQEDHVEEVAGRFGLVCVSRGGLEPERAVHESDTLSAHRRNVFHVREWVLHSGTSSRQQQTSSSLTGSKESSRATANMPVDLNGYWKMISNDNFEEYLKALDVNVAIRKIATLLKPDKDISHDGDHIIIKTLSTFKNYNMDFYVGKEFEEDLSGVDDRKCQTTITWEGDKLVCVQKGEIEGRGWTHWVNGDELHLELRAAGVVCQQVFKKT
;
A
#
# COMPACT_ATOMS: atom_id res chain seq x y z
N GLY A 1 -6.37 -5.66 31.00
CA GLY A 1 -5.89 -6.64 30.03
C GLY A 1 -4.61 -6.11 29.42
N CYS A 2 -3.52 -6.87 29.49
CA CYS A 2 -2.22 -6.46 28.95
C CYS A 2 -2.24 -6.60 27.42
N LEU A 3 -2.21 -5.48 26.69
CA LEU A 3 -1.98 -5.47 25.25
C LEU A 3 -0.46 -5.37 25.04
N SER A 4 0.20 -6.50 24.77
CA SER A 4 1.60 -6.52 24.38
C SER A 4 1.72 -6.23 22.89
N TRP A 5 2.29 -5.09 22.54
CA TRP A 5 2.68 -4.74 21.18
C TRP A 5 3.99 -5.46 20.84
N LEU A 6 3.99 -6.31 19.83
CA LEU A 6 5.18 -7.01 19.34
C LEU A 6 5.27 -6.82 17.83
N GLU A 7 6.14 -5.89 17.43
CA GLU A 7 6.71 -5.88 16.08
C GLU A 7 7.80 -6.95 15.94
N THR A 8 8.05 -7.30 14.68
CA THR A 8 9.22 -7.96 14.09
C THR A 8 9.29 -9.48 13.82
N THR A 9 9.66 -9.71 12.55
CA THR A 9 10.50 -10.75 11.92
C THR A 9 10.21 -12.23 12.19
N CYS A 10 9.66 -12.90 11.16
CA CYS A 10 9.79 -14.35 11.03
C CYS A 10 10.37 -14.69 9.64
N THR A 11 11.49 -15.40 9.68
CA THR A 11 12.39 -15.81 8.61
C THR A 11 11.81 -16.94 7.75
N ALA A 12 12.16 -16.89 6.46
CA ALA A 12 12.29 -17.97 5.46
C ALA A 12 11.36 -19.21 5.50
N GLN A 13 10.77 -19.50 4.32
CA GLN A 13 10.13 -20.77 3.91
C GLN A 13 8.71 -21.09 4.43
N ALA A 14 7.77 -20.17 4.23
CA ALA A 14 6.37 -20.55 4.04
C ALA A 14 5.87 -19.92 2.75
N SER A 15 5.20 -20.71 1.90
CA SER A 15 4.53 -20.18 0.72
C SER A 15 3.70 -18.95 1.12
N THR A 16 3.83 -17.87 0.34
CA THR A 16 3.36 -16.52 0.66
C THR A 16 1.87 -16.44 1.03
N ARG A 17 1.08 -17.46 0.64
CA ARG A 17 -0.35 -17.58 0.94
C ARG A 17 -0.68 -17.90 2.41
N TRP A 18 0.29 -18.39 3.21
CA TRP A 18 0.02 -18.97 4.54
C TRP A 18 0.62 -18.15 5.69
N TRP A 19 1.35 -17.09 5.37
CA TRP A 19 2.24 -16.42 6.32
C TRP A 19 1.46 -15.70 7.45
N VAL A 20 0.37 -14.98 7.16
CA VAL A 20 -0.37 -14.24 8.20
C VAL A 20 -0.94 -15.20 9.25
N ALA A 21 -1.67 -16.23 8.81
CA ALA A 21 -2.22 -17.24 9.71
C ALA A 21 -1.10 -17.97 10.48
N SER A 22 0.00 -18.34 9.79
CA SER A 22 1.14 -19.01 10.44
C SER A 22 1.83 -18.14 11.48
N CYS A 23 2.02 -16.85 11.20
CA CYS A 23 2.54 -15.88 12.16
C CYS A 23 1.61 -15.75 13.37
N LEU A 24 0.31 -15.59 13.15
CA LEU A 24 -0.66 -15.52 14.25
C LEU A 24 -0.65 -16.79 15.09
N ARG A 25 -0.60 -17.99 14.49
CA ARG A 25 -0.46 -19.26 15.22
C ARG A 25 0.82 -19.29 16.06
N TYR A 26 1.95 -18.88 15.49
CA TYR A 26 3.24 -18.86 16.19
C TYR A 26 3.19 -17.94 17.42
N HIS A 27 2.73 -16.71 17.25
CA HIS A 27 2.63 -15.74 18.35
C HIS A 27 1.60 -16.17 19.40
N TYR A 28 0.44 -16.66 18.97
CA TYR A 28 -0.57 -17.20 19.88
C TYR A 28 -0.02 -18.36 20.72
N GLY A 29 0.73 -19.28 20.10
CA GLY A 29 1.41 -20.37 20.78
C GLY A 29 2.43 -19.91 21.83
N ARG A 30 3.14 -18.81 21.57
CA ARG A 30 4.05 -18.20 22.55
C ARG A 30 3.30 -17.57 23.72
N ILE A 31 2.29 -16.75 23.45
CA ILE A 31 1.48 -16.09 24.49
C ILE A 31 0.82 -17.15 25.38
N LEU A 32 0.29 -18.23 24.79
CA LEU A 32 -0.28 -19.35 25.55
C LEU A 32 0.74 -20.00 26.50
N LYS A 33 1.99 -20.17 26.07
CA LYS A 33 3.06 -20.73 26.93
C LYS A 33 3.36 -19.79 28.09
N GLU A 34 3.49 -18.49 27.83
CA GLU A 34 3.76 -17.46 28.84
C GLU A 34 2.62 -17.36 29.85
N CYS A 35 1.35 -17.35 29.41
CA CYS A 35 0.20 -17.35 30.31
C CYS A 35 0.18 -18.58 31.23
N LYS A 36 0.45 -19.78 30.69
CA LYS A 36 0.51 -21.01 31.48
C LYS A 36 1.61 -20.99 32.54
N GLN A 37 2.79 -20.46 32.19
CA GLN A 37 3.90 -20.31 33.13
C GLN A 37 3.55 -19.33 34.27
N PHE A 38 2.89 -18.22 33.94
CA PHE A 38 2.46 -17.22 34.92
C PHE A 38 1.42 -17.78 35.91
N THR A 39 0.45 -18.57 35.43
CA THR A 39 -0.54 -19.23 36.30
C THR A 39 0.09 -20.31 37.18
N ALA A 40 1.03 -21.10 36.64
CA ALA A 40 1.72 -22.13 37.40
C ALA A 40 2.54 -21.55 38.56
N ALA A 41 3.22 -20.41 38.35
CA ALA A 41 3.98 -19.73 39.38
C ALA A 41 3.13 -19.12 40.52
N HIS A 42 1.85 -18.81 40.27
CA HIS A 42 0.94 -18.25 41.28
C HIS A 42 0.19 -19.31 42.11
N ASN A 43 0.12 -20.56 41.63
CA ASN A 43 -0.61 -21.63 42.33
C ASN A 43 0.24 -22.39 43.36
N ASP A 44 1.56 -22.17 43.39
CA ASP A 44 2.47 -22.82 44.35
C ASP A 44 2.46 -22.18 45.75
N ASP A 45 1.74 -21.06 45.94
CA ASP A 45 1.74 -20.27 47.19
C ASP A 45 0.39 -20.25 47.93
N SER A 46 -0.52 -21.18 47.63
CA SER A 46 -1.86 -21.21 48.25
C SER A 46 -2.34 -22.62 48.58
N SER A 47 -2.17 -23.00 49.85
CA SER A 47 -2.75 -24.20 50.43
C SER A 47 -4.28 -24.14 50.48
N GLY A 48 -4.94 -25.07 49.78
CA GLY A 48 -6.26 -25.58 50.13
C GLY A 48 -7.47 -24.84 49.53
N ASN A 49 -8.18 -25.54 48.64
CA ASN A 49 -9.49 -25.23 48.03
C ASN A 49 -9.53 -24.11 46.97
N ALA A 50 -9.04 -24.43 45.76
CA ALA A 50 -9.38 -23.67 44.56
C ALA A 50 -10.25 -24.52 43.61
N VAL A 51 -11.49 -24.06 43.37
CA VAL A 51 -12.28 -24.44 42.20
C VAL A 51 -11.43 -24.15 40.95
N PRO A 52 -11.37 -25.01 39.93
CA PRO A 52 -10.62 -24.71 38.72
C PRO A 52 -11.29 -23.53 38.02
N LEU A 53 -10.83 -22.31 38.31
CA LEU A 53 -11.18 -21.14 37.52
C LEU A 53 -10.54 -21.38 36.15
N SER A 54 -11.37 -21.56 35.13
CA SER A 54 -10.89 -21.63 33.75
C SER A 54 -10.12 -20.34 33.49
N THR A 55 -8.79 -20.41 33.44
CA THR A 55 -7.98 -19.25 33.09
C THR A 55 -8.42 -18.81 31.71
N PRO A 56 -8.87 -17.55 31.53
CA PRO A 56 -9.35 -17.09 30.24
C PRO A 56 -8.23 -17.26 29.23
N SER A 57 -8.49 -17.98 28.14
CA SER A 57 -7.53 -18.08 27.04
C SER A 57 -7.23 -16.65 26.56
N PRO A 58 -5.94 -16.30 26.36
CA PRO A 58 -5.60 -15.02 25.74
C PRO A 58 -6.30 -14.91 24.38
N GLN A 59 -6.65 -13.70 23.99
CA GLN A 59 -7.13 -13.39 22.63
C GLN A 59 -6.02 -12.64 21.91
N LEU A 60 -5.62 -13.14 20.74
CA LEU A 60 -4.69 -12.47 19.84
C LEU A 60 -5.48 -11.93 18.66
N LYS A 61 -5.36 -10.62 18.39
CA LYS A 61 -5.97 -9.97 17.23
C LYS A 61 -4.90 -9.33 16.35
N LEU A 62 -5.11 -9.33 15.04
CA LEU A 62 -4.23 -8.66 14.07
C LEU A 62 -4.64 -7.19 13.92
N LEU A 63 -3.72 -6.26 14.20
CA LEU A 63 -3.88 -4.87 13.80
C LEU A 63 -3.62 -4.72 12.31
N CYS A 64 -4.52 -4.07 11.57
CA CYS A 64 -4.42 -3.91 10.12
C CYS A 64 -5.09 -2.61 9.63
N GLY A 65 -4.80 -2.21 8.39
CA GLY A 65 -5.48 -1.10 7.71
C GLY A 65 -6.74 -1.54 6.96
N ALA A 66 -7.52 -0.58 6.49
CA ALA A 66 -8.71 -0.82 5.68
C ALA A 66 -8.39 -1.53 4.35
N ASP A 67 -7.26 -1.17 3.76
CA ASP A 67 -6.68 -1.77 2.56
C ASP A 67 -6.35 -3.27 2.73
N PHE A 68 -5.91 -3.69 3.93
CA PHE A 68 -5.70 -5.09 4.24
C PHE A 68 -7.01 -5.88 4.23
N LEU A 69 -8.11 -5.33 4.78
CA LEU A 69 -9.41 -5.96 4.71
C LEU A 69 -9.90 -6.10 3.25
N GLU A 70 -9.70 -5.05 2.44
CA GLU A 70 -10.03 -5.08 1.02
C GLU A 70 -9.25 -6.17 0.26
N SER A 71 -8.03 -6.50 0.71
CA SER A 71 -7.25 -7.58 0.11
C SER A 71 -7.93 -8.95 0.19
N PHE A 72 -8.85 -9.20 1.13
CA PHE A 72 -9.58 -10.46 1.22
C PHE A 72 -10.54 -10.70 0.05
N LYS A 73 -10.93 -9.64 -0.67
CA LYS A 73 -11.83 -9.74 -1.83
C LYS A 73 -11.14 -10.22 -3.10
N ILE A 74 -9.81 -10.36 -3.06
CA ILE A 74 -9.02 -10.55 -4.27
C ILE A 74 -8.95 -12.03 -4.63
N PRO A 75 -9.50 -12.44 -5.79
CA PRO A 75 -9.60 -13.84 -6.15
C PRO A 75 -8.23 -14.52 -6.19
N GLY A 76 -8.11 -15.67 -5.51
CA GLY A 76 -6.90 -16.49 -5.49
C GLY A 76 -5.74 -15.94 -4.66
N LEU A 77 -5.90 -14.76 -4.05
CA LEU A 77 -4.89 -14.20 -3.15
C LEU A 77 -4.94 -14.89 -1.77
N TRP A 78 -6.15 -15.10 -1.26
CA TRP A 78 -6.40 -15.79 0.00
C TRP A 78 -7.08 -17.12 -0.24
N GLN A 79 -6.77 -18.11 0.61
CA GLN A 79 -7.61 -19.31 0.71
C GLN A 79 -8.69 -19.04 1.75
N GLU A 80 -9.92 -19.50 1.51
CA GLU A 80 -11.06 -19.26 2.39
C GLU A 80 -10.76 -19.71 3.83
N ASP A 81 -10.16 -20.89 4.02
CA ASP A 81 -9.76 -21.41 5.34
C ASP A 81 -8.80 -20.47 6.10
N HIS A 82 -7.99 -19.66 5.41
CA HIS A 82 -7.11 -18.69 6.07
C HIS A 82 -7.83 -17.41 6.44
N VAL A 83 -8.75 -16.95 5.59
CA VAL A 83 -9.61 -15.80 5.95
C VAL A 83 -10.45 -16.18 7.16
N GLU A 84 -10.99 -17.40 7.18
CA GLU A 84 -11.72 -17.99 8.30
C GLU A 84 -10.84 -18.06 9.57
N GLU A 85 -9.59 -18.53 9.47
CA GLU A 85 -8.69 -18.57 10.62
C GLU A 85 -8.31 -17.16 11.12
N VAL A 86 -7.97 -16.25 10.21
CA VAL A 86 -7.55 -14.88 10.57
C VAL A 86 -8.71 -14.08 11.17
N ALA A 87 -9.87 -14.06 10.51
CA ALA A 87 -11.03 -13.28 10.95
C ALA A 87 -11.82 -13.98 12.06
N GLY A 88 -11.94 -15.30 12.01
CA GLY A 88 -12.72 -16.09 12.97
C GLY A 88 -11.93 -16.49 14.22
N ARG A 89 -10.77 -17.13 14.06
CA ARG A 89 -10.00 -17.67 15.22
C ARG A 89 -9.26 -16.58 15.98
N PHE A 90 -8.58 -15.67 15.28
CA PHE A 90 -7.78 -14.62 15.91
C PHE A 90 -8.59 -13.32 16.04
N GLY A 91 -9.12 -12.84 14.92
CA GLY A 91 -9.84 -11.58 14.82
C GLY A 91 -8.94 -10.43 14.42
N LEU A 92 -9.60 -9.34 14.02
CA LEU A 92 -8.98 -8.20 13.36
C LEU A 92 -9.28 -6.93 14.14
N VAL A 93 -8.31 -6.03 14.23
CA VAL A 93 -8.51 -4.65 14.64
C VAL A 93 -8.10 -3.81 13.44
N CYS A 94 -9.07 -3.25 12.74
CA CYS A 94 -8.87 -2.44 11.55
C CYS A 94 -8.85 -0.96 11.92
N VAL A 95 -7.76 -0.27 11.58
CA VAL A 95 -7.64 1.19 11.69
C VAL A 95 -7.92 1.78 10.32
N SER A 96 -8.95 2.63 10.23
CA SER A 96 -9.20 3.41 9.01
C SER A 96 -8.31 4.64 8.96
N ARG A 97 -7.61 4.81 7.84
CA ARG A 97 -6.99 6.08 7.42
C ARG A 97 -7.50 6.41 6.01
N GLY A 98 -7.71 7.70 5.73
CA GLY A 98 -8.18 8.15 4.42
C GLY A 98 -9.64 7.79 4.09
N GLY A 99 -9.94 7.60 2.80
CA GLY A 99 -11.30 7.42 2.27
C GLY A 99 -11.79 5.97 2.17
N LEU A 100 -11.04 4.98 2.67
CA LEU A 100 -11.44 3.58 2.64
C LEU A 100 -12.44 3.26 3.77
N GLU A 101 -13.44 2.43 3.46
CA GLU A 101 -14.55 2.07 4.37
C GLU A 101 -14.46 0.58 4.79
N PRO A 102 -13.79 0.23 5.90
CA PRO A 102 -13.70 -1.14 6.44
C PRO A 102 -15.03 -1.84 6.61
N GLU A 103 -16.07 -1.10 6.99
CA GLU A 103 -17.40 -1.64 7.19
C GLU A 103 -17.97 -2.21 5.88
N ARG A 104 -17.68 -1.53 4.76
CA ARG A 104 -18.02 -2.01 3.43
C ARG A 104 -17.21 -3.25 3.06
N ALA A 105 -15.91 -3.27 3.40
CA ALA A 105 -15.06 -4.44 3.22
C ALA A 105 -15.62 -5.70 3.89
N VAL A 106 -16.06 -5.55 5.14
CA VAL A 106 -16.67 -6.62 5.93
C VAL A 106 -18.00 -7.06 5.34
N HIS A 107 -18.85 -6.11 4.90
CA HIS A 107 -20.17 -6.43 4.35
C HIS A 107 -20.11 -7.19 3.02
N GLU A 108 -19.16 -6.84 2.15
CA GLU A 108 -19.03 -7.43 0.82
C GLU A 108 -18.34 -8.82 0.82
N SER A 109 -17.88 -9.30 1.98
CA SER A 109 -17.28 -10.64 2.14
C SER A 109 -18.12 -11.50 3.09
N ASP A 110 -18.59 -12.65 2.60
CA ASP A 110 -19.40 -13.60 3.38
C ASP A 110 -18.66 -14.07 4.65
N THR A 111 -17.37 -14.40 4.51
CA THR A 111 -16.51 -14.83 5.62
C THR A 111 -16.31 -13.72 6.66
N LEU A 112 -15.99 -12.50 6.24
CA LEU A 112 -15.82 -11.38 7.18
C LEU A 112 -17.14 -11.01 7.85
N SER A 113 -18.25 -11.04 7.10
CA SER A 113 -19.60 -10.81 7.61
C SER A 113 -20.01 -11.84 8.66
N ALA A 114 -19.68 -13.12 8.45
CA ALA A 114 -19.91 -14.19 9.42
C ALA A 114 -19.15 -13.94 10.74
N HIS A 115 -17.93 -13.41 10.64
CA HIS A 115 -17.06 -13.10 11.79
C HIS A 115 -17.08 -11.63 12.22
N ARG A 116 -18.10 -10.86 11.83
CA ARG A 116 -18.15 -9.40 12.08
C ARG A 116 -17.98 -9.00 13.55
N ARG A 117 -18.38 -9.87 14.49
CA ARG A 117 -18.22 -9.63 15.94
C ARG A 117 -16.77 -9.73 16.41
N ASN A 118 -15.89 -10.30 15.58
CA ASN A 118 -14.48 -10.50 15.86
C ASN A 118 -13.57 -9.53 15.08
N VAL A 119 -14.18 -8.67 14.24
CA VAL A 119 -13.53 -7.60 13.48
C VAL A 119 -13.90 -6.26 14.12
N PHE A 120 -12.91 -5.58 14.68
CA PHE A 120 -13.08 -4.32 15.40
C PHE A 120 -12.62 -3.17 14.52
N HIS A 121 -13.47 -2.17 14.37
CA HIS A 121 -13.11 -0.95 13.66
C HIS A 121 -12.69 0.14 14.64
N VAL A 122 -11.51 0.71 14.42
CA VAL A 122 -10.99 1.85 15.17
C VAL A 122 -10.93 3.03 14.21
N ARG A 123 -11.81 4.01 14.44
CA ARG A 123 -11.78 5.28 13.73
C ARG A 123 -10.73 6.18 14.37
N GLU A 124 -9.70 6.55 13.61
CA GLU A 124 -8.79 7.61 14.01
C GLU A 124 -9.54 8.96 13.85
N TRP A 125 -9.60 9.75 14.92
CA TRP A 125 -10.13 11.12 14.84
C TRP A 125 -9.15 11.97 14.06
N VAL A 126 -9.36 12.10 12.76
CA VAL A 126 -8.66 13.11 11.96
C VAL A 126 -9.11 14.48 12.49
N LEU A 127 -8.19 15.21 13.13
CA LEU A 127 -8.36 16.65 13.36
C LEU A 127 -8.50 17.30 11.98
N HIS A 128 -9.72 17.69 11.66
CA HIS A 128 -10.01 18.44 10.44
C HIS A 128 -9.48 19.86 10.63
N SER A 129 -8.22 20.12 10.27
CA SER A 129 -7.81 21.49 9.95
C SER A 129 -8.44 21.85 8.62
N GLY A 130 -9.45 22.73 8.67
CA GLY A 130 -10.47 22.91 7.65
C GLY A 130 -10.02 23.38 6.27
N THR A 131 -10.82 22.95 5.28
CA THR A 131 -11.32 23.69 4.11
C THR A 131 -10.40 24.68 3.39
N SER A 132 -10.02 24.32 2.17
CA SER A 132 -10.08 25.25 1.03
C SER A 132 -10.40 24.50 -0.26
N SER A 133 -11.69 24.43 -0.58
CA SER A 133 -12.15 24.13 -1.94
C SER A 133 -11.88 25.35 -2.82
N ARG A 134 -10.96 25.23 -3.78
CA ARG A 134 -10.89 26.16 -4.93
C ARG A 134 -10.81 25.36 -6.22
N GLN A 135 -11.99 25.12 -6.79
CA GLN A 135 -12.09 24.88 -8.23
C GLN A 135 -11.73 26.19 -8.93
N GLN A 136 -10.73 26.16 -9.81
CA GLN A 136 -10.59 27.18 -10.84
C GLN A 136 -11.10 26.61 -12.16
N GLN A 137 -12.28 27.10 -12.56
CA GLN A 137 -12.66 27.17 -13.96
C GLN A 137 -11.79 28.23 -14.64
N THR A 138 -11.19 27.91 -15.78
CA THR A 138 -10.59 28.88 -16.68
C THR A 138 -11.42 28.95 -17.95
N SER A 139 -12.00 30.13 -18.18
CA SER A 139 -12.70 30.53 -19.40
C SER A 139 -11.71 30.96 -20.48
N SER A 140 -12.00 30.58 -21.72
CA SER A 140 -11.39 31.03 -22.97
C SER A 140 -11.44 32.54 -23.20
N SER A 141 -10.39 33.14 -23.76
CA SER A 141 -10.40 33.95 -25.00
C SER A 141 -9.02 34.55 -25.33
N LEU A 142 -8.86 34.92 -26.61
CA LEU A 142 -7.63 35.04 -27.39
C LEU A 142 -6.85 36.37 -27.28
N THR A 143 -5.58 36.27 -27.71
CA THR A 143 -4.77 37.18 -28.56
C THR A 143 -3.55 37.82 -27.90
N GLY A 144 -2.41 37.67 -28.57
CA GLY A 144 -1.15 38.34 -28.25
C GLY A 144 0.05 37.62 -28.83
N SER A 145 0.37 37.91 -30.10
CA SER A 145 1.58 37.47 -30.77
C SER A 145 2.83 38.10 -30.17
N LYS A 146 3.88 37.28 -30.00
CA LYS A 146 5.29 37.69 -30.18
C LYS A 146 6.17 36.45 -30.32
N GLU A 147 6.77 36.36 -31.49
CA GLU A 147 7.73 35.34 -31.90
C GLU A 147 9.15 35.88 -31.62
N SER A 148 10.00 35.11 -30.93
CA SER A 148 11.46 35.02 -31.17
C SER A 148 12.15 34.27 -30.03
N SER A 149 12.47 33.00 -30.27
CA SER A 149 13.85 32.53 -30.41
C SER A 149 13.81 31.01 -30.44
N ARG A 150 14.21 30.45 -31.58
CA ARG A 150 14.19 29.01 -31.87
C ARG A 150 15.31 28.34 -31.09
N ALA A 151 15.04 28.00 -29.83
CA ALA A 151 15.72 26.88 -29.20
C ALA A 151 15.33 25.63 -30.01
N THR A 152 16.31 24.82 -30.40
CA THR A 152 16.08 23.51 -31.00
C THR A 152 15.25 22.69 -30.02
N ALA A 153 13.94 22.60 -30.28
CA ALA A 153 13.04 21.72 -29.55
C ALA A 153 13.50 20.29 -29.84
N ASN A 154 14.30 19.75 -28.91
CA ASN A 154 14.50 18.31 -28.83
C ASN A 154 13.10 17.75 -28.60
N MET A 155 12.55 17.02 -29.58
CA MET A 155 11.25 16.39 -29.35
C MET A 155 11.41 15.48 -28.12
N PRO A 156 10.53 15.59 -27.11
CA PRO A 156 10.62 14.72 -25.96
C PRO A 156 10.58 13.26 -26.41
N VAL A 157 11.32 12.41 -25.71
CA VAL A 157 11.34 10.97 -26.01
C VAL A 157 9.92 10.41 -25.98
N ASP A 158 9.59 9.65 -27.01
CA ASP A 158 8.27 9.02 -27.12
C ASP A 158 8.18 7.80 -26.21
N LEU A 159 7.41 7.93 -25.12
CA LEU A 159 7.12 6.82 -24.20
C LEU A 159 5.81 6.10 -24.56
N ASN A 160 5.10 6.50 -25.62
CA ASN A 160 3.81 5.92 -25.99
C ASN A 160 3.90 4.40 -26.18
N GLY A 161 2.90 3.71 -25.67
CA GLY A 161 2.67 2.30 -25.92
C GLY A 161 2.35 1.50 -24.66
N TYR A 162 2.25 0.20 -24.89
CA TYR A 162 2.04 -0.79 -23.84
C TYR A 162 3.38 -1.46 -23.50
N TRP A 163 3.66 -1.54 -22.20
CA TRP A 163 4.94 -1.97 -21.67
C TRP A 163 4.73 -3.05 -20.61
N LYS A 164 5.27 -4.24 -20.86
CA LYS A 164 5.14 -5.38 -19.95
C LYS A 164 6.31 -5.46 -18.99
N MET A 165 6.06 -5.61 -17.69
CA MET A 165 7.14 -5.68 -16.71
C MET A 165 8.00 -6.94 -16.90
N ILE A 166 9.32 -6.75 -16.95
CA ILE A 166 10.30 -7.83 -17.05
C ILE A 166 11.20 -7.93 -15.80
N SER A 167 11.43 -6.84 -15.07
CA SER A 167 12.15 -6.86 -13.78
C SER A 167 11.61 -5.84 -12.79
N ASN A 168 11.81 -6.12 -11.51
CA ASN A 168 11.36 -5.29 -10.38
C ASN A 168 12.28 -5.54 -9.16
N ASP A 169 13.31 -4.72 -9.03
CA ASP A 169 14.39 -4.89 -8.08
C ASP A 169 14.25 -3.92 -6.90
N ASN A 170 14.39 -4.46 -5.68
CA ASN A 170 14.31 -3.72 -4.41
C ASN A 170 12.94 -3.09 -4.08
N PHE A 171 11.86 -3.59 -4.67
CA PHE A 171 10.51 -3.05 -4.47
C PHE A 171 9.99 -3.20 -3.03
N GLU A 172 10.29 -4.31 -2.35
CA GLU A 172 9.89 -4.51 -0.95
C GLU A 172 10.45 -3.42 -0.03
N GLU A 173 11.75 -3.10 -0.16
CA GLU A 173 12.38 -2.06 0.67
C GLU A 173 11.86 -0.67 0.31
N TYR A 174 11.57 -0.40 -0.97
CA TYR A 174 10.90 0.84 -1.37
C TYR A 174 9.53 0.98 -0.72
N LEU A 175 8.68 -0.06 -0.77
CA LEU A 175 7.36 -0.03 -0.14
C LEU A 175 7.45 0.09 1.39
N LYS A 176 8.47 -0.48 1.99
CA LYS A 176 8.75 -0.37 3.43
C LYS A 176 9.18 1.05 3.81
N ALA A 177 9.97 1.73 2.97
CA ALA A 177 10.33 3.13 3.15
C ALA A 177 9.12 4.09 3.02
N LEU A 178 8.04 3.62 2.39
CA LEU A 178 6.74 4.32 2.33
C LEU A 178 5.80 3.93 3.49
N ASP A 179 6.25 3.14 4.46
CA ASP A 179 5.42 2.59 5.56
C ASP A 179 4.19 1.78 5.10
N VAL A 180 4.22 1.23 3.88
CA VAL A 180 3.13 0.36 3.39
C VAL A 180 3.07 -0.89 4.25
N ASN A 181 1.88 -1.32 4.67
CA ASN A 181 1.77 -2.46 5.58
C ASN A 181 2.32 -3.76 4.95
N VAL A 182 2.92 -4.61 5.80
CA VAL A 182 3.65 -5.82 5.39
C VAL A 182 2.85 -6.78 4.52
N ALA A 183 1.53 -6.86 4.68
CA ALA A 183 0.71 -7.73 3.88
C ALA A 183 0.55 -7.19 2.45
N ILE A 184 0.26 -5.90 2.30
CA ILE A 184 0.20 -5.25 0.98
C ILE A 184 1.53 -5.33 0.26
N ARG A 185 2.66 -5.13 0.96
CA ARG A 185 3.99 -5.25 0.34
C ARG A 185 4.25 -6.65 -0.22
N LYS A 186 3.89 -7.69 0.54
CA LYS A 186 3.99 -9.08 0.07
C LYS A 186 3.09 -9.39 -1.11
N ILE A 187 1.93 -8.77 -1.19
CA ILE A 187 1.04 -8.92 -2.34
C ILE A 187 1.67 -8.20 -3.54
N ALA A 188 2.04 -6.94 -3.38
CA ALA A 188 2.57 -6.08 -4.42
C ALA A 188 3.86 -6.62 -5.06
N THR A 189 4.74 -7.26 -4.27
CA THR A 189 5.98 -7.88 -4.76
C THR A 189 5.77 -9.13 -5.60
N LEU A 190 4.58 -9.75 -5.56
CA LEU A 190 4.21 -10.87 -6.43
C LEU A 190 3.58 -10.41 -7.74
N LEU A 191 3.19 -9.13 -7.84
CA LEU A 191 2.56 -8.57 -9.03
C LEU A 191 3.62 -8.23 -10.07
N LYS A 192 3.19 -8.27 -11.33
CA LYS A 192 3.93 -7.75 -12.48
C LYS A 192 3.05 -6.72 -13.18
N PRO A 193 2.97 -5.49 -12.64
CA PRO A 193 2.13 -4.48 -13.24
C PRO A 193 2.66 -4.09 -14.62
N ASP A 194 1.76 -3.96 -15.59
CA ASP A 194 2.09 -3.44 -16.93
C ASP A 194 1.85 -1.93 -16.97
N LYS A 195 2.38 -1.24 -17.98
CA LYS A 195 2.13 0.19 -18.20
C LYS A 195 1.49 0.44 -19.56
N ASP A 196 0.47 1.29 -19.57
CA ASP A 196 -0.15 1.84 -20.77
C ASP A 196 0.05 3.36 -20.72
N ILE A 197 0.90 3.87 -21.61
CA ILE A 197 1.32 5.27 -21.63
C ILE A 197 0.83 5.94 -22.92
N SER A 198 0.18 7.08 -22.77
CA SER A 198 -0.26 7.91 -23.89
C SER A 198 0.16 9.36 -23.71
N HIS A 199 0.67 9.97 -24.78
CA HIS A 199 1.08 11.39 -24.85
C HIS A 199 0.20 12.14 -25.85
N ASP A 200 -0.26 13.33 -25.46
CA ASP A 200 -0.85 14.35 -26.34
C ASP A 200 -0.19 15.70 -26.07
N GLY A 201 0.91 15.97 -26.77
CA GLY A 201 1.78 17.12 -26.49
C GLY A 201 2.37 17.04 -25.07
N ASP A 202 2.04 18.03 -24.24
CA ASP A 202 2.46 18.09 -22.83
C ASP A 202 1.50 17.36 -21.88
N HIS A 203 0.38 16.83 -22.37
CA HIS A 203 -0.55 16.01 -21.59
C HIS A 203 -0.09 14.56 -21.65
N ILE A 204 0.17 13.95 -20.49
CA ILE A 204 0.61 12.56 -20.39
C ILE A 204 -0.32 11.80 -19.45
N ILE A 205 -0.72 10.61 -19.89
CA ILE A 205 -1.45 9.64 -19.08
C ILE A 205 -0.57 8.40 -18.94
N ILE A 206 -0.30 8.00 -17.69
CA ILE A 206 0.43 6.77 -17.35
C ILE A 206 -0.51 5.90 -16.53
N LYS A 207 -0.96 4.78 -17.10
CA LYS A 207 -1.72 3.77 -16.37
C LYS A 207 -0.79 2.66 -15.95
N THR A 208 -0.70 2.40 -14.66
CA THR A 208 -0.02 1.22 -14.10
C THR A 208 -1.10 0.19 -13.77
N LEU A 209 -1.08 -0.94 -14.47
CA LEU A 209 -2.15 -1.93 -14.51
C LEU A 209 -1.72 -3.19 -13.79
N SER A 210 -2.45 -3.62 -12.77
CA SER A 210 -2.19 -4.88 -12.05
C SER A 210 -3.49 -5.62 -11.74
N THR A 211 -3.38 -6.89 -11.33
CA THR A 211 -4.54 -7.68 -10.89
C THR A 211 -5.05 -7.30 -9.50
N PHE A 212 -4.30 -6.47 -8.76
CA PHE A 212 -4.64 -6.08 -7.39
C PHE A 212 -5.25 -4.68 -7.35
N LYS A 213 -4.49 -3.68 -7.80
CA LYS A 213 -4.90 -2.28 -7.84
C LYS A 213 -4.22 -1.58 -9.01
N ASN A 214 -4.98 -0.77 -9.72
CA ASN A 214 -4.44 0.08 -10.78
C ASN A 214 -4.09 1.45 -10.21
N TYR A 215 -3.04 2.05 -10.75
CA TYR A 215 -2.61 3.38 -10.41
C TYR A 215 -2.44 4.20 -11.69
N ASN A 216 -3.27 5.24 -11.84
CA ASN A 216 -3.29 6.05 -13.05
C ASN A 216 -2.84 7.47 -12.72
N MET A 217 -1.94 8.01 -13.53
CA MET A 217 -1.53 9.40 -13.51
C MET A 217 -2.04 10.07 -14.77
N ASP A 218 -2.66 11.23 -14.64
CA ASP A 218 -3.15 12.08 -15.73
C ASP A 218 -2.71 13.51 -15.41
N PHE A 219 -1.74 14.03 -16.16
CA PHE A 219 -1.06 15.27 -15.79
C PHE A 219 -0.55 16.04 -17.01
N TYR A 220 -0.33 17.34 -16.80
CA TYR A 220 0.40 18.17 -17.74
C TYR A 220 1.84 18.35 -17.27
N VAL A 221 2.81 18.10 -18.15
CA VAL A 221 4.23 18.29 -17.85
C VAL A 221 4.49 19.75 -17.42
N GLY A 222 5.31 19.91 -16.40
CA GLY A 222 5.69 21.20 -15.82
C GLY A 222 4.64 21.85 -14.92
N LYS A 223 3.45 21.25 -14.75
CA LYS A 223 2.41 21.75 -13.85
C LYS A 223 2.36 20.91 -12.58
N GLU A 224 2.43 21.58 -11.43
CA GLU A 224 2.24 20.94 -10.13
C GLU A 224 0.76 20.60 -9.93
N PHE A 225 0.48 19.43 -9.35
CA PHE A 225 -0.87 19.00 -8.99
C PHE A 225 -0.88 18.20 -7.67
N GLU A 226 -2.05 18.11 -7.05
CA GLU A 226 -2.26 17.23 -5.90
C GLU A 226 -2.47 15.79 -6.38
N GLU A 227 -1.55 14.90 -6.02
CA GLU A 227 -1.59 13.48 -6.34
C GLU A 227 -2.17 12.70 -5.15
N ASP A 228 -3.26 11.96 -5.38
CA ASP A 228 -3.89 11.08 -4.38
C ASP A 228 -3.27 9.68 -4.42
N LEU A 229 -2.60 9.30 -3.33
CA LEU A 229 -1.89 8.04 -3.19
C LEU A 229 -2.58 7.09 -2.18
N SER A 230 -3.88 7.23 -1.95
CA SER A 230 -4.74 6.23 -1.28
C SER A 230 -4.73 4.85 -1.96
N GLY A 231 -4.27 4.82 -3.21
CA GLY A 231 -3.94 3.59 -3.91
C GLY A 231 -2.76 2.82 -3.31
N VAL A 232 -1.82 3.52 -2.69
CA VAL A 232 -0.44 3.06 -2.46
C VAL A 232 -0.09 3.10 -0.99
N ASP A 233 -0.15 4.28 -0.36
CA ASP A 233 0.33 4.54 0.99
C ASP A 233 -0.55 5.53 1.78
N ASP A 234 -1.78 5.80 1.32
CA ASP A 234 -2.78 6.65 2.00
C ASP A 234 -2.36 8.11 2.22
N ARG A 235 -1.41 8.60 1.40
CA ARG A 235 -0.93 9.98 1.43
C ARG A 235 -1.41 10.81 0.27
N LYS A 236 -1.13 12.11 0.34
CA LYS A 236 -1.23 13.05 -0.77
C LYS A 236 0.12 13.74 -0.96
N CYS A 237 0.48 13.98 -2.21
CA CYS A 237 1.71 14.70 -2.57
C CYS A 237 1.38 15.91 -3.47
N GLN A 238 2.20 16.96 -3.37
CA GLN A 238 2.29 17.99 -4.39
C GLN A 238 3.33 17.53 -5.42
N THR A 239 2.85 17.12 -6.58
CA THR A 239 3.64 16.36 -7.54
C THR A 239 3.87 17.18 -8.79
N THR A 240 5.12 17.22 -9.25
CA THR A 240 5.53 17.89 -10.49
C THR A 240 6.34 16.91 -11.33
N ILE A 241 5.98 16.79 -12.61
CA ILE A 241 6.72 15.99 -13.59
C ILE A 241 7.31 16.90 -14.66
N THR A 242 8.60 16.76 -14.95
CA THR A 242 9.35 17.56 -15.92
C THR A 242 10.23 16.70 -16.80
N TRP A 243 10.54 17.18 -18.00
CA TRP A 243 11.58 16.59 -18.84
C TRP A 243 12.96 17.10 -18.42
N GLU A 244 13.89 16.19 -18.19
CA GLU A 244 15.32 16.46 -17.99
C GLU A 244 16.11 15.73 -19.08
N GLY A 245 16.36 16.43 -20.20
CA GLY A 245 16.85 15.81 -21.42
C GLY A 245 15.86 14.74 -21.92
N ASP A 246 16.34 13.51 -22.02
CA ASP A 246 15.58 12.36 -22.52
C ASP A 246 14.85 11.58 -21.41
N LYS A 247 14.82 12.13 -20.19
CA LYS A 247 14.22 11.49 -19.00
C LYS A 247 13.00 12.27 -18.52
N LEU A 248 11.95 11.54 -18.16
CA LEU A 248 10.77 12.09 -17.51
C LEU A 248 10.95 11.95 -15.99
N VAL A 249 11.13 13.07 -15.29
CA VAL A 249 11.47 13.12 -13.87
C VAL A 249 10.28 13.63 -13.07
N CYS A 250 9.91 12.89 -12.02
CA CYS A 250 8.86 13.23 -11.10
C CYS A 250 9.41 13.52 -9.71
N VAL A 251 8.94 14.61 -9.11
CA VAL A 251 9.16 14.97 -7.71
C VAL A 251 7.82 14.98 -7.00
N GLN A 252 7.72 14.22 -5.89
CA GLN A 252 6.51 14.10 -5.07
C GLN A 252 6.79 14.75 -3.71
N LYS A 253 6.39 16.00 -3.52
CA LYS A 253 6.60 16.71 -2.24
C LYS A 253 5.53 16.31 -1.25
N GLY A 254 5.92 15.88 -0.06
CA GLY A 254 5.01 15.46 1.01
C GLY A 254 5.76 15.04 2.26
N GLU A 255 5.18 14.09 3.00
CA GLU A 255 5.73 13.57 4.26
C GLU A 255 7.05 12.78 4.06
N ILE A 256 7.16 12.02 2.98
CA ILE A 256 8.33 11.20 2.69
C ILE A 256 9.38 12.02 1.93
N GLU A 257 10.57 12.15 2.53
CA GLU A 257 11.69 12.88 1.93
C GLU A 257 12.22 12.17 0.67
N GLY A 258 12.65 12.96 -0.33
CA GLY A 258 13.28 12.43 -1.54
C GLY A 258 12.36 11.54 -2.38
N ARG A 259 11.03 11.64 -2.20
CA ARG A 259 10.05 10.85 -2.92
C ARG A 259 9.92 11.33 -4.37
N GLY A 260 9.96 10.40 -5.31
CA GLY A 260 9.78 10.68 -6.72
C GLY A 260 10.18 9.50 -7.58
N TRP A 261 10.22 9.72 -8.89
CA TRP A 261 10.61 8.68 -9.84
C TRP A 261 11.20 9.26 -11.11
N THR A 262 11.89 8.42 -11.90
CA THR A 262 12.42 8.81 -13.21
C THR A 262 12.18 7.71 -14.23
N HIS A 263 11.56 8.07 -15.34
CA HIS A 263 11.35 7.23 -16.51
C HIS A 263 12.34 7.59 -17.63
N TRP A 264 12.85 6.58 -18.33
CA TRP A 264 13.62 6.76 -19.57
C TRP A 264 13.50 5.52 -20.45
N VAL A 265 13.81 5.66 -21.73
CA VAL A 265 13.77 4.55 -22.70
C VAL A 265 15.16 4.24 -23.21
N ASN A 266 15.48 2.95 -23.27
CA ASN A 266 16.68 2.41 -23.91
C ASN A 266 16.24 1.38 -24.95
N GLY A 267 16.16 1.78 -26.22
CA GLY A 267 15.67 0.90 -27.29
C GLY A 267 14.19 0.55 -27.10
N ASP A 268 13.89 -0.73 -26.88
CA ASP A 268 12.55 -1.26 -26.64
C ASP A 268 12.26 -1.51 -25.15
N GLU A 269 13.10 -0.97 -24.26
CA GLU A 269 12.96 -1.07 -22.81
C GLU A 269 12.60 0.29 -22.20
N LEU A 270 11.52 0.31 -21.43
CA LEU A 270 11.16 1.42 -20.54
C LEU A 270 11.75 1.10 -19.17
N HIS A 271 12.57 2.00 -18.66
CA HIS A 271 13.13 1.93 -17.33
C HIS A 271 12.40 2.88 -16.39
N LEU A 272 12.31 2.49 -15.12
CA LEU A 272 11.72 3.27 -14.05
C LEU A 272 12.57 3.13 -12.79
N GLU A 273 13.07 4.25 -12.31
CA GLU A 273 13.66 4.35 -10.98
C GLU A 273 12.65 4.99 -10.04
N LEU A 274 12.27 4.30 -8.96
CA LEU A 274 11.45 4.81 -7.87
C LEU A 274 12.35 5.18 -6.69
N ARG A 275 12.12 6.33 -6.05
CA ARG A 275 12.92 6.83 -4.92
C ARG A 275 12.02 7.25 -3.77
N ALA A 276 12.41 6.91 -2.54
CA ALA A 276 11.76 7.36 -1.31
C ALA A 276 12.70 7.17 -0.12
N ALA A 277 12.89 8.21 0.71
CA ALA A 277 13.72 8.16 1.93
C ALA A 277 15.12 7.56 1.70
N GLY A 278 15.76 7.89 0.58
CA GLY A 278 17.08 7.37 0.20
C GLY A 278 17.08 5.93 -0.34
N VAL A 279 15.93 5.23 -0.34
CA VAL A 279 15.76 3.90 -0.94
C VAL A 279 15.43 4.04 -2.42
N VAL A 280 16.00 3.15 -3.23
CA VAL A 280 15.81 3.10 -4.69
C VAL A 280 15.27 1.74 -5.10
N CYS A 281 14.22 1.72 -5.91
CA CYS A 281 13.71 0.53 -6.60
C CYS A 281 13.85 0.73 -8.12
N GLN A 282 14.24 -0.32 -8.84
CA GLN A 282 14.43 -0.28 -10.29
C GLN A 282 13.45 -1.24 -10.97
N GLN A 283 12.71 -0.75 -11.95
CA GLN A 283 11.80 -1.54 -12.76
C GLN A 283 12.16 -1.40 -14.23
N VAL A 284 12.05 -2.50 -14.97
CA VAL A 284 12.24 -2.52 -16.42
C VAL A 284 11.05 -3.18 -17.06
N PHE A 285 10.60 -2.59 -18.17
CA PHE A 285 9.45 -3.03 -18.95
C PHE A 285 9.84 -3.17 -20.42
N LYS A 286 9.23 -4.12 -21.13
CA LYS A 286 9.44 -4.37 -22.56
C LYS A 286 8.26 -3.87 -23.37
N LYS A 287 8.51 -3.14 -24.45
CA LYS A 287 7.46 -2.69 -25.38
C LYS A 287 6.78 -3.89 -26.04
N THR A 288 5.46 -3.80 -26.23
CA THR A 288 4.66 -4.82 -26.96
C THR A 288 3.95 -4.25 -28.16
#